data_AF-A0A6B0GP46-F1
#
_entry.id   AF-A0A6B0GP46-F1
#
_cell.length_a   1.000
_cell.length_b   1.000
_cell.length_c   1.000
_cell.angle_alpha   90.00
_cell.angle_beta   90.00
_cell.angle_gamma   90.00
#
_symmetry.space_group_name_H-M   'P 1'
#
loop_
_entity.id
_entity.type
_entity.pdbx_description
1 polymer ?
#
loop_
_entity_poly.entity_id
_entity_poly.type
_entity_poly.pdbx_seq_one_letter_code
_entity_poly.pdbx_strand_id
1 'polypeptide(L)'
;MTRLGLVVARFNRSVTEEMEERALEAATARDAEVVELIHVPGAYDAPLAADRLARRDDVDAVATVGAIVTGDTDHDQVIADAAAQGLTDVSLDRDKPVTFGVIGPGMSGAEAQERVGNAAKAVDGAIDLVEAL
;
A
#
# COMPACT_ATOMS: atom_id res chain seq x y z
N MET A 1 9.69 -17.61 -3.94
CA MET A 1 8.76 -16.67 -4.59
C MET A 1 7.73 -16.27 -3.55
N THR A 2 7.79 -15.02 -3.11
CA THR A 2 6.85 -14.46 -2.14
C THR A 2 5.51 -14.23 -2.82
N ARG A 3 4.41 -14.66 -2.20
CA ARG A 3 3.05 -14.42 -2.69
C ARG A 3 2.50 -13.15 -2.07
N LEU A 4 2.42 -12.10 -2.86
CA LEU A 4 2.08 -10.76 -2.44
C LEU A 4 0.62 -10.43 -2.77
N GLY A 5 -0.13 -9.98 -1.77
CA GLY A 5 -1.37 -9.22 -2.00
C GLY A 5 -1.04 -7.76 -2.24
N LEU A 6 -1.63 -7.12 -3.24
CA LEU A 6 -1.42 -5.69 -3.52
C LEU A 6 -2.74 -4.93 -3.41
N VAL A 7 -2.80 -3.93 -2.55
CA VAL A 7 -3.95 -3.03 -2.38
C VAL A 7 -3.60 -1.67 -2.95
N VAL A 8 -4.41 -1.15 -3.88
CA VAL A 8 -4.22 0.15 -4.51
C VAL A 8 -5.41 1.06 -4.21
N ALA A 9 -5.16 2.16 -3.50
CA ALA A 9 -6.16 3.22 -3.33
C ALA A 9 -6.28 4.06 -4.61
N ARG A 10 -7.50 4.26 -5.12
CA ARG A 10 -7.75 4.94 -6.41
C ARG A 10 -7.82 6.46 -6.36
N PHE A 11 -8.08 7.04 -5.19
CA PHE A 11 -8.13 8.50 -5.05
C PHE A 11 -6.78 9.12 -5.44
N ASN A 12 -6.79 10.24 -6.18
CA ASN A 12 -5.63 10.79 -6.89
C ASN A 12 -5.09 9.91 -8.03
N ARG A 13 -6.00 9.37 -8.85
CA ARG A 13 -5.73 8.39 -9.91
C ARG A 13 -4.52 8.67 -10.80
N SER A 14 -4.30 9.92 -11.20
CA SER A 14 -3.15 10.31 -12.04
C SER A 14 -1.79 10.01 -11.39
N VAL A 15 -1.74 9.95 -10.06
CA VAL A 15 -0.55 9.56 -9.29
C VAL A 15 -0.58 8.07 -8.99
N THR A 16 -1.73 7.55 -8.56
CA THR A 16 -1.82 6.17 -8.05
C THR A 16 -1.72 5.11 -9.15
N GLU A 17 -2.06 5.44 -10.41
CA GLU A 17 -1.82 4.55 -11.55
C GLU A 17 -0.31 4.32 -11.77
N GLU A 18 0.50 5.38 -11.74
CA GLU A 18 1.95 5.21 -11.83
C GLU A 18 2.51 4.48 -10.60
N MET A 19 1.97 4.74 -9.40
CA MET A 19 2.35 3.99 -8.20
C MET A 19 2.06 2.48 -8.33
N GLU A 20 0.91 2.11 -8.88
CA GLU A 20 0.57 0.72 -9.16
C GLU A 20 1.58 0.09 -10.13
N GLU A 21 1.92 0.80 -11.21
CA GLU A 21 2.95 0.35 -12.15
C GLU A 21 4.30 0.12 -11.44
N ARG A 22 4.75 1.07 -10.60
CA ARG A 22 6.00 0.91 -9.84
C ARG A 22 5.97 -0.26 -8.86
N ALA A 23 4.83 -0.51 -8.21
CA ALA A 23 4.67 -1.65 -7.31
C ALA A 23 4.76 -2.99 -8.06
N LEU A 24 4.10 -3.10 -9.22
CA LEU A 24 4.14 -4.30 -10.06
C LEU A 24 5.53 -4.54 -10.66
N GLU A 25 6.21 -3.48 -11.09
CA GLU A 25 7.61 -3.52 -11.55
C GLU A 25 8.53 -4.07 -10.45
N ALA A 26 8.38 -3.57 -9.21
CA ALA A 26 9.18 -4.01 -8.07
C ALA A 26 8.91 -5.48 -7.70
N ALA A 27 7.64 -5.90 -7.65
CA ALA A 27 7.28 -7.30 -7.39
C ALA A 27 7.92 -8.23 -8.43
N THR A 28 7.84 -7.86 -9.71
CA THR A 28 8.46 -8.61 -10.80
C THR A 28 9.99 -8.67 -10.65
N ALA A 29 10.63 -7.54 -10.33
CA ALA A 29 12.08 -7.46 -10.16
C ALA A 29 12.61 -8.30 -8.98
N ARG A 30 11.77 -8.52 -7.95
CA ARG A 30 12.09 -9.30 -6.76
C ARG A 30 11.64 -10.78 -6.86
N ASP A 31 11.16 -11.24 -8.01
CA ASP A 31 10.61 -12.60 -8.21
C ASP A 31 9.49 -12.93 -7.20
N ALA A 32 8.60 -11.96 -6.98
CA ALA A 32 7.38 -12.12 -6.19
C ALA A 32 6.15 -12.27 -7.10
N GLU A 33 5.23 -13.14 -6.69
CA GLU A 33 3.95 -13.35 -7.37
C GLU A 33 2.88 -12.44 -6.75
N VAL A 34 2.29 -11.54 -7.53
CA VAL A 34 1.11 -10.80 -7.07
C VAL A 34 -0.12 -11.70 -7.21
N VAL A 35 -0.52 -12.35 -6.12
CA VAL A 35 -1.61 -13.34 -6.13
C VAL A 35 -3.00 -12.70 -6.26
N GLU A 36 -3.15 -11.48 -5.75
CA GLU A 36 -4.35 -10.67 -5.96
C GLU A 36 -4.02 -9.18 -5.86
N LEU A 37 -4.56 -8.43 -6.83
CA LEU A 37 -4.56 -6.97 -6.87
C LEU A 37 -5.98 -6.48 -6.54
N ILE A 38 -6.13 -5.74 -5.45
CA ILE A 38 -7.42 -5.14 -5.04
C ILE A 38 -7.34 -3.62 -5.14
N HIS A 39 -8.21 -3.04 -5.94
CA HIS A 39 -8.42 -1.60 -5.90
C HIS A 39 -9.49 -1.20 -4.89
N VAL A 40 -9.20 -0.18 -4.09
CA VAL A 40 -10.15 0.42 -3.13
C VAL A 40 -10.42 1.89 -3.47
N PRO A 41 -11.55 2.49 -3.03
CA PRO A 41 -11.88 3.88 -3.35
C PRO A 41 -10.80 4.88 -2.87
N GLY A 42 -10.33 4.76 -1.63
CA GLY A 42 -9.26 5.60 -1.09
C GLY A 42 -8.41 4.91 -0.02
N ALA A 43 -7.39 5.62 0.48
CA ALA A 43 -6.45 5.08 1.47
C ALA A 43 -7.14 4.64 2.77
N TYR A 44 -8.21 5.33 3.17
CA TYR A 44 -9.02 5.00 4.35
C TYR A 44 -9.66 3.60 4.26
N ASP A 45 -9.95 3.12 3.05
CA ASP A 45 -10.61 1.83 2.82
C ASP A 45 -9.60 0.66 2.76
N ALA A 46 -8.31 0.96 2.62
CA ALA A 46 -7.27 -0.03 2.41
C ALA A 46 -7.10 -1.04 3.56
N PRO A 47 -7.22 -0.68 4.85
CA PRO A 47 -7.12 -1.65 5.95
C PRO A 47 -8.06 -2.84 5.81
N LEU A 48 -9.30 -2.62 5.33
CA LEU A 48 -10.27 -3.70 5.15
C LEU A 48 -9.87 -4.68 4.03
N ALA A 49 -9.33 -4.16 2.92
CA ALA A 49 -8.85 -5.00 1.83
C ALA A 49 -7.58 -5.76 2.25
N ALA A 50 -6.66 -5.09 2.96
CA ALA A 50 -5.46 -5.71 3.48
C ALA A 50 -5.78 -6.82 4.48
N ASP A 51 -6.74 -6.63 5.40
CA ASP A 51 -7.20 -7.66 6.34
C ASP A 51 -7.74 -8.90 5.62
N ARG A 52 -8.51 -8.71 4.54
CA ARG A 52 -9.04 -9.83 3.75
C ARG A 52 -7.94 -10.64 3.09
N LEU A 53 -6.95 -9.97 2.50
CA LEU A 53 -5.79 -10.63 1.91
C LEU A 53 -4.95 -11.33 2.97
N ALA A 54 -4.67 -10.66 4.09
CA ALA A 54 -3.82 -11.18 5.14
C ALA A 54 -4.40 -12.43 5.84
N ARG A 55 -5.72 -12.61 5.84
CA ARG A 55 -6.39 -13.84 6.33
C ARG A 55 -6.20 -15.06 5.44
N ARG A 56 -5.78 -14.88 4.18
CA ARG A 56 -5.66 -15.99 3.24
C ARG A 56 -4.35 -16.74 3.47
N ASP A 57 -4.41 -18.07 3.43
CA ASP A 57 -3.24 -18.94 3.54
C ASP A 57 -2.32 -18.86 2.30
N ASP A 58 -2.84 -18.30 1.20
CA ASP A 58 -2.11 -18.16 -0.05
C ASP A 58 -1.44 -16.80 -0.26
N VAL A 59 -1.46 -15.95 0.76
CA VAL A 59 -0.80 -14.63 0.78
C VAL A 59 0.26 -14.65 1.87
N ASP A 60 1.51 -14.36 1.52
CA ASP A 60 2.63 -14.30 2.47
C ASP A 60 2.81 -12.89 3.05
N ALA A 61 2.49 -11.85 2.26
CA ALA A 61 2.48 -10.44 2.71
C ALA A 61 1.50 -9.59 1.91
N VAL A 62 1.18 -8.40 2.41
CA VAL A 62 0.37 -7.40 1.70
C VAL A 62 1.13 -6.09 1.58
N ALA A 63 1.16 -5.51 0.39
CA ALA A 63 1.60 -4.14 0.18
C ALA A 63 0.39 -3.25 -0.13
N THR A 64 0.31 -2.09 0.53
CA THR A 64 -0.74 -1.09 0.26
C THR A 64 -0.11 0.16 -0.36
N VAL A 65 -0.63 0.64 -1.48
CA VAL A 65 -0.13 1.83 -2.17
C VAL A 65 -1.25 2.83 -2.48
N GLY A 66 -0.92 4.11 -2.51
CA GLY A 66 -1.90 5.17 -2.75
C GLY A 66 -1.32 6.56 -2.53
N ALA A 67 -2.12 7.60 -2.76
CA ALA A 67 -1.70 8.97 -2.52
C ALA A 67 -2.77 9.80 -1.82
N ILE A 68 -2.36 10.58 -0.83
CA ILE A 68 -3.17 11.55 -0.12
C ILE A 68 -2.59 12.94 -0.39
N VAL A 69 -3.30 13.72 -1.21
CA VAL A 69 -2.95 15.12 -1.54
C VAL A 69 -3.73 16.05 -0.63
N THR A 70 -3.07 17.09 -0.13
CA THR A 70 -3.67 18.04 0.82
C THR A 70 -4.75 18.90 0.18
N GLY A 71 -5.87 19.04 0.88
CA GLY A 71 -6.97 19.95 0.54
C GLY A 71 -7.10 21.09 1.55
N ASP A 72 -8.29 21.67 1.64
CA ASP A 72 -8.54 22.89 2.45
C ASP A 72 -8.80 22.62 3.94
N THR A 73 -8.83 21.36 4.35
CA THR A 73 -9.17 20.94 5.72
C THR A 73 -8.22 19.83 6.18
N ASP A 74 -8.12 19.61 7.49
CA ASP A 74 -7.30 18.55 8.11
C ASP A 74 -7.80 17.10 7.84
N HIS A 75 -8.75 16.94 6.92
CA HIS A 75 -9.31 15.63 6.56
C HIS A 75 -8.26 14.65 6.02
N ASP A 76 -7.23 15.15 5.34
CA ASP A 76 -6.12 14.37 4.82
C ASP A 76 -5.29 13.72 5.95
N GLN A 77 -5.02 14.48 7.02
CA GLN A 77 -4.34 13.98 8.22
C GLN A 77 -5.16 12.87 8.88
N VAL A 78 -6.46 13.11 9.09
CA VAL A 78 -7.37 12.12 9.71
C VAL A 78 -7.41 10.82 8.91
N ILE A 79 -7.47 10.90 7.58
CA ILE A 79 -7.46 9.72 6.72
C ILE A 79 -6.12 8.98 6.81
N ALA A 80 -5.01 9.71 6.73
CA ALA A 80 -3.68 9.11 6.74
C ALA A 80 -3.39 8.38 8.05
N ASP A 81 -3.67 9.03 9.18
CA ASP A 81 -3.46 8.45 10.51
C ASP A 81 -4.32 7.20 10.72
N ALA A 82 -5.60 7.27 10.34
CA ALA A 82 -6.50 6.12 10.47
C ALA A 82 -6.09 4.95 9.57
N ALA A 83 -5.64 5.22 8.34
CA ALA A 83 -5.16 4.20 7.41
C ALA A 83 -3.86 3.54 7.93
N ALA A 84 -2.90 4.33 8.38
CA ALA A 84 -1.63 3.84 8.91
C ALA A 84 -1.83 2.99 10.18
N GLN A 85 -2.68 3.45 11.11
CA GLN A 85 -3.02 2.68 12.30
C GLN A 85 -3.75 1.39 11.93
N GLY A 86 -4.76 1.46 11.08
CA GLY A 86 -5.53 0.28 10.67
C GLY A 86 -4.67 -0.78 9.99
N LEU A 87 -3.73 -0.40 9.13
CA LEU A 87 -2.80 -1.33 8.50
C LEU A 87 -1.80 -1.93 9.49
N THR A 88 -1.34 -1.14 10.47
CA THR A 88 -0.50 -1.61 11.57
C THR A 88 -1.23 -2.69 12.39
N ASP A 89 -2.47 -2.41 12.78
CA ASP A 89 -3.31 -3.34 13.54
C ASP A 89 -3.53 -4.63 12.76
N VAL A 90 -3.82 -4.55 11.46
CA VAL A 90 -3.96 -5.73 10.60
C VAL A 90 -2.67 -6.54 10.58
N SER A 91 -1.50 -5.90 10.43
CA SER A 91 -0.23 -6.63 10.39
C SER A 91 0.03 -7.41 11.68
N LEU A 92 -0.17 -6.75 12.83
CA LEU A 92 0.06 -7.33 14.15
C LEU A 92 -0.97 -8.40 14.51
N ASP A 93 -2.26 -8.17 14.22
CA ASP A 93 -3.35 -9.10 14.55
C ASP A 93 -3.32 -10.37 13.67
N ARG A 94 -2.82 -10.25 12.43
CA ARG A 94 -2.73 -11.37 11.49
C ARG A 94 -1.39 -12.06 11.51
N ASP A 95 -0.41 -11.51 12.23
CA ASP A 95 0.98 -11.97 12.23
C ASP A 95 1.51 -12.13 10.80
N LYS A 96 1.27 -11.11 9.97
CA LYS A 96 1.62 -11.10 8.55
C LYS A 96 2.06 -9.70 8.12
N PRO A 97 3.15 -9.55 7.34
CA PRO A 97 3.60 -8.24 6.92
C PRO A 97 2.53 -7.50 6.11
N VAL A 98 2.16 -6.29 6.57
CA VAL A 98 1.33 -5.35 5.82
C VAL A 98 2.07 -4.02 5.73
N THR A 99 2.55 -3.66 4.54
CA THR A 99 3.37 -2.47 4.35
C THR A 99 2.58 -1.27 3.84
N PHE A 100 3.04 -0.08 4.25
CA PHE A 100 2.39 1.20 4.00
C PHE A 100 3.16 2.02 2.97
N GLY A 101 2.73 1.92 1.72
CA GLY A 101 3.20 2.70 0.56
C GLY A 101 2.24 3.81 0.15
N VAL A 102 1.36 4.27 1.06
CA VAL A 102 0.55 5.46 0.80
C VAL A 102 1.40 6.71 1.06
N ILE A 103 1.53 7.56 0.07
CA ILE A 103 2.28 8.82 0.17
C ILE A 103 1.36 9.98 0.61
N GLY A 104 1.94 10.95 1.31
CA GLY A 104 1.19 12.03 1.96
C GLY A 104 0.85 11.70 3.41
N PRO A 105 0.15 12.59 4.12
CA PRO A 105 -0.47 13.85 3.66
C PRO A 105 0.55 15.01 3.62
N GLY A 106 0.10 16.26 3.51
CA GLY A 106 0.95 17.46 3.58
C GLY A 106 1.67 17.80 2.27
N MET A 107 1.13 17.38 1.13
CA MET A 107 1.78 17.57 -0.17
C MET A 107 0.78 17.93 -1.27
N SER A 108 1.27 18.66 -2.26
CA SER A 108 0.56 18.92 -3.52
C SER A 108 0.57 17.72 -4.46
N GLY A 109 -0.28 17.75 -5.49
CA GLY A 109 -0.29 16.72 -6.53
C GLY A 109 1.03 16.62 -7.32
N ALA A 110 1.74 17.73 -7.52
CA ALA A 110 3.03 17.73 -8.20
C ALA A 110 4.11 17.03 -7.37
N GLU A 111 4.17 17.31 -6.07
CA GLU A 111 5.11 16.61 -5.19
C GLU A 111 4.72 15.14 -4.98
N ALA A 112 3.42 14.81 -5.07
CA ALA A 112 2.96 13.42 -5.07
C ALA A 112 3.51 12.66 -6.29
N GLN A 113 3.55 13.30 -7.47
CA GLN A 113 4.13 12.73 -8.68
C GLN A 113 5.62 12.41 -8.52
N GLU A 114 6.39 13.28 -7.85
CA GLU A 114 7.82 13.04 -7.59
C GLU A 114 8.06 11.86 -6.63
N ARG A 115 7.02 11.42 -5.92
CA ARG A 115 7.09 10.41 -4.85
C ARG A 115 6.49 9.06 -5.24
N VAL A 116 6.04 8.88 -6.48
CA VAL A 116 5.43 7.61 -6.97
C VAL A 116 6.32 6.39 -6.74
N GLY A 117 7.65 6.57 -6.77
CA GLY A 117 8.63 5.51 -6.50
C GLY A 117 8.58 4.91 -5.08
N ASN A 118 7.87 5.52 -4.12
CA ASN A 118 7.67 4.92 -2.80
C ASN A 118 6.77 3.67 -2.84
N ALA A 119 5.98 3.49 -3.90
CA ALA A 119 5.20 2.28 -4.10
C ALA A 119 6.09 1.03 -4.24
N ALA A 120 7.20 1.14 -4.97
CA ALA A 120 8.20 0.07 -5.06
C ALA A 120 8.80 -0.29 -3.70
N LYS A 121 9.14 0.73 -2.89
CA LYS A 121 9.70 0.51 -1.54
C LYS A 121 8.76 -0.24 -0.60
N ALA A 122 7.45 -0.03 -0.73
CA ALA A 122 6.47 -0.76 0.07
C ALA A 122 6.43 -2.24 -0.30
N VAL A 123 6.56 -2.56 -1.59
CA VAL A 123 6.69 -3.94 -2.08
C VAL A 123 7.99 -4.57 -1.60
N ASP A 124 9.12 -3.87 -1.77
CA ASP A 124 10.42 -4.35 -1.31
C ASP A 124 10.39 -4.64 0.19
N GLY A 125 9.87 -3.72 1.00
CA GLY A 125 9.74 -3.92 2.44
C GLY A 125 8.82 -5.08 2.83
N ALA A 126 7.78 -5.37 2.06
CA ALA A 126 6.89 -6.50 2.32
C ALA A 126 7.64 -7.83 2.11
N ILE A 127 8.41 -7.92 1.04
CA ILE A 127 9.21 -9.10 0.70
C ILE A 127 10.34 -9.27 1.72
N ASP A 128 11.07 -8.20 2.04
CA ASP A 128 12.17 -8.23 2.99
C ASP A 128 11.70 -8.63 4.40
N LEU A 129 10.50 -8.21 4.82
CA LEU A 129 9.90 -8.63 6.09
C LEU A 129 9.53 -10.13 6.11
N VAL A 130 9.03 -10.67 5.00
CA VAL A 130 8.78 -12.12 4.87
C VAL A 130 10.08 -12.92 4.94
N GLU A 131 11.17 -12.40 4.38
CA GLU A 131 12.48 -13.07 4.42
C GLU A 131 13.14 -13.00 5.81
N ALA A 132 12.83 -11.97 6.60
CA ALA A 132 13.45 -11.73 7.90
C ALA A 132 12.76 -12.44 9.08
N LEU A 133 11.49 -12.81 8.94
CA LEU A 133 10.65 -13.43 9.98
C LEU A 133 10.39 -14.91 9.68
#